data_AF-A0A7J7KZA7-F1
#
_entry.id   AF-A0A7J7KZA7-F1
#
_cell.length_a   1.000
_cell.length_b   1.000
_cell.length_c   1.000
_cell.angle_alpha   90.00
_cell.angle_beta   90.00
_cell.angle_gamma   90.00
#
_symmetry.space_group_name_H-M   'P 1'
#
loop_
_entity.id
_entity.type
_entity.pdbx_description
1 polymer ?
#
loop_
_entity_poly.entity_id
_entity_poly.type
_entity_poly.pdbx_seq_one_letter_code
_entity_poly.pdbx_strand_id
1 'polypeptide(L)'
;MDSRFPYSPAEVAKVKMVQFGILSPDEIRQMSVVEIQHSETTERGKPKPFGLSDPRLGTIDRKMKCETCMANMAECPGHFGHLELAKPMFHIGFMKTVLSVMRCVCFNCSKILADEDDHKFKQAQRIKHPKLRLRKVLDASKNRNKCEGGDDIEVGDEDTEEPVKKNRGGCGAQQPKISIEGMKMVAEYKAQRKKNDDQEQLPEPVERKQQLTAERVLSVLKRISDEDCILLGLDPQYARPDWMILQVLPIPPPPDDLTHQLAMIIRQNEDLRKHERNGAPAHVIAEFAQLLQFHIATYFDNELPGQPRATQRSGRPIKSICSRLKAKEGRIRGNLMGKRVDFSARTVITPDPTINIDQLGVPWSIALNLTYPETVTPYNIERLKELVEYGPHPPPGKTGAKYIIREDGQRLDLRYLKKSSDHHLELGYKASSL
;
A
#
# COMPACT_ATOMS: atom_id res chain seq x y z
N MET A 1 -7.51 -26.33 -13.28
CA MET A 1 -6.66 -25.52 -12.38
C MET A 1 -6.28 -26.42 -11.23
N ASP A 2 -5.32 -27.32 -11.46
CA ASP A 2 -4.92 -28.31 -10.46
C ASP A 2 -3.71 -27.81 -9.68
N SER A 3 -3.81 -27.98 -8.37
CA SER A 3 -2.94 -27.58 -7.26
C SER A 3 -1.46 -27.72 -7.56
N ARG A 4 -0.81 -26.60 -7.92
CA ARG A 4 0.64 -26.44 -8.13
C ARG A 4 1.37 -25.97 -6.87
N PHE A 5 0.78 -26.17 -5.70
CA PHE A 5 1.41 -25.73 -4.46
C PHE A 5 2.00 -26.95 -3.77
N PRO A 6 3.25 -26.88 -3.30
CA PRO A 6 3.78 -27.91 -2.43
C PRO A 6 2.83 -28.09 -1.24
N TYR A 7 2.78 -29.32 -0.71
CA TYR A 7 1.98 -29.61 0.46
C TYR A 7 2.27 -28.58 1.56
N SER A 8 1.22 -27.98 2.10
CA SER A 8 1.29 -27.08 3.24
C SER A 8 0.53 -27.71 4.39
N PRO A 9 1.10 -27.70 5.63
CA PRO A 9 0.38 -28.17 6.80
C PRO A 9 -0.77 -27.23 7.21
N ALA A 10 -0.84 -26.02 6.64
CA ALA A 10 -1.89 -25.06 6.96
C ALA A 10 -3.23 -25.46 6.31
N GLU A 11 -4.31 -25.41 7.08
CA GLU A 11 -5.66 -25.69 6.59
C GLU A 11 -6.11 -24.64 5.57
N VAL A 12 -6.78 -25.12 4.51
CA VAL A 12 -7.33 -24.23 3.47
C VAL A 12 -8.57 -23.52 4.00
N ALA A 13 -8.50 -22.19 4.06
CA ALA A 13 -9.62 -21.34 4.46
C ALA A 13 -9.97 -20.31 3.37
N LYS A 14 -11.26 -19.97 3.26
CA LYS A 14 -11.74 -18.88 2.40
C LYS A 14 -11.73 -17.56 3.18
N VAL A 15 -11.29 -16.48 2.55
CA VAL A 15 -11.31 -15.12 3.14
C VAL A 15 -12.77 -14.70 3.38
N LYS A 16 -13.13 -14.46 4.65
CA LYS A 16 -14.49 -14.04 5.04
C LYS A 16 -14.64 -12.53 5.16
N MET A 17 -13.58 -11.84 5.60
CA MET A 17 -13.58 -10.41 5.87
C MET A 17 -12.22 -9.82 5.50
N VAL A 18 -12.21 -8.57 5.03
CA VAL A 18 -11.00 -7.79 4.76
C VAL A 18 -11.07 -6.53 5.61
N GLN A 19 -10.19 -6.46 6.62
CA GLN A 19 -10.04 -5.28 7.46
C GLN A 19 -9.02 -4.33 6.83
N PHE A 20 -9.39 -3.06 6.65
CA PHE A 20 -8.47 -2.02 6.21
C PHE A 20 -7.90 -1.29 7.42
N GLY A 21 -6.63 -0.90 7.31
CA GLY A 21 -5.92 -0.14 8.34
C GLY A 21 -4.72 0.59 7.76
N ILE A 22 -4.06 1.34 8.62
CA ILE A 22 -2.79 2.01 8.36
C ILE A 22 -1.73 1.24 9.13
N LEU A 23 -0.66 0.83 8.46
CA LEU A 23 0.43 0.13 9.13
C LEU A 23 1.14 1.06 10.12
N SER A 24 1.22 0.63 11.37
CA SER A 24 2.02 1.34 12.37
C SER A 24 3.52 1.18 12.07
N PRO A 25 4.36 2.13 12.49
CA PRO A 25 5.83 2.01 12.37
C PRO A 25 6.36 0.73 13.01
N ASP A 26 5.76 0.31 14.13
CA ASP A 26 6.20 -0.86 14.89
C ASP A 26 5.81 -2.16 14.19
N GLU A 27 4.60 -2.25 13.62
CA GLU A 27 4.20 -3.36 12.77
C GLU A 27 5.08 -3.47 11.52
N ILE A 28 5.46 -2.34 10.90
CA ILE A 28 6.36 -2.34 9.74
C ILE A 28 7.72 -2.95 10.11
N ARG A 29 8.27 -2.63 11.28
CA ARG A 29 9.52 -3.22 11.76
C ARG A 29 9.36 -4.70 12.09
N GLN A 30 8.27 -5.09 12.75
CA GLN A 30 8.00 -6.49 13.11
C GLN A 30 7.75 -7.40 11.90
N MET A 31 7.05 -6.91 10.87
CA MET A 31 6.81 -7.68 9.65
C MET A 31 8.04 -7.76 8.75
N SER A 32 9.05 -6.92 9.01
CA SER A 32 10.20 -6.79 8.14
C SER A 32 11.27 -7.84 8.44
N VAL A 33 11.80 -8.45 7.39
CA VAL A 33 12.89 -9.43 7.49
C VAL A 33 14.28 -8.80 7.47
N VAL A 34 14.39 -7.54 7.01
CA VAL A 34 15.67 -6.84 6.85
C VAL A 34 15.49 -5.31 6.85
N GLU A 35 16.38 -4.61 7.54
CA GLU A 35 16.56 -3.17 7.40
C GLU A 35 17.44 -2.87 6.18
N ILE A 36 16.93 -2.06 5.25
CA ILE A 36 17.66 -1.67 4.04
C ILE A 36 18.54 -0.46 4.34
N GLN A 37 19.84 -0.61 4.15
CA GLN A 37 20.84 0.43 4.43
C GLN A 37 21.52 0.92 3.15
N HIS A 38 21.58 0.09 2.11
CA HIS A 38 22.31 0.40 0.89
C HIS A 38 21.38 0.56 -0.31
N SER A 39 21.63 1.59 -1.12
CA SER A 39 20.87 1.84 -2.36
C SER A 39 21.25 0.90 -3.51
N GLU A 40 22.39 0.23 -3.41
CA GLU A 40 22.92 -0.68 -4.42
C GLU A 40 22.23 -2.05 -4.37
N THR A 41 21.94 -2.61 -5.54
CA THR A 41 21.29 -3.92 -5.68
C THR A 41 22.29 -5.07 -5.68
N THR A 42 23.43 -4.90 -6.37
CA THR A 42 24.44 -5.94 -6.54
C THR A 42 25.83 -5.41 -6.27
N GLU A 43 26.66 -6.24 -5.67
CA GLU A 43 28.08 -6.00 -5.43
C GLU A 43 28.87 -7.18 -6.03
N ARG A 44 29.79 -6.89 -6.95
CA ARG A 44 30.62 -7.90 -7.64
C ARG A 44 29.81 -9.06 -8.26
N GLY A 45 28.64 -8.74 -8.83
CA GLY A 45 27.76 -9.72 -9.48
C GLY A 45 26.92 -10.59 -8.54
N LYS A 46 27.02 -10.38 -7.22
CA LYS A 46 26.15 -11.02 -6.22
C LYS A 46 25.17 -9.99 -5.64
N PRO A 47 23.97 -10.41 -5.19
CA PRO A 47 23.07 -9.50 -4.51
C PRO A 47 23.73 -8.93 -3.25
N LYS A 48 23.60 -7.62 -3.04
CA LYS A 48 24.23 -6.95 -1.91
C LYS A 48 23.41 -7.17 -0.63
N PRO A 49 24.00 -7.62 0.48
CA PRO A 49 23.30 -7.72 1.76
C PRO A 49 22.91 -6.31 2.24
N PHE A 50 21.75 -6.21 2.89
CA PHE A 50 21.13 -4.94 3.32
C PHE A 50 20.86 -3.95 2.17
N GLY A 51 20.85 -4.45 0.92
CA GLY A 51 20.50 -3.72 -0.28
C GLY A 51 19.11 -4.07 -0.81
N LEU A 52 18.70 -3.41 -1.89
CA LEU A 52 17.36 -3.60 -2.49
C LEU A 52 17.13 -4.97 -3.14
N SER A 53 18.18 -5.78 -3.28
CA SER A 53 18.09 -7.16 -3.80
C SER A 53 18.57 -8.18 -2.77
N ASP A 54 18.50 -7.85 -1.47
CA ASP A 54 18.86 -8.76 -0.39
C ASP A 54 18.10 -10.11 -0.54
N PRO A 55 18.79 -11.27 -0.52
CA PRO A 55 18.16 -12.59 -0.73
C PRO A 55 17.05 -12.94 0.27
N ARG A 56 16.99 -12.27 1.44
CA ARG A 56 15.91 -12.44 2.43
C ARG A 56 14.58 -11.86 1.95
N LEU A 57 14.60 -10.86 1.06
CA LEU A 57 13.37 -10.29 0.48
C LEU A 57 12.70 -11.22 -0.54
N GLY A 58 13.44 -12.20 -1.05
CA GLY A 58 13.01 -13.10 -2.13
C GLY A 58 14.08 -13.22 -3.21
N THR A 59 13.92 -14.20 -4.09
CA THR A 59 14.87 -14.42 -5.20
C THR A 59 14.23 -14.13 -6.55
N ILE A 60 15.01 -13.49 -7.42
CA ILE A 60 14.68 -13.28 -8.84
C ILE A 60 15.34 -14.36 -9.71
N ASP A 61 16.43 -14.95 -9.22
CA ASP A 61 17.12 -16.03 -9.93
C ASP A 61 16.46 -17.38 -9.63
N ARG A 62 16.14 -18.14 -10.68
CA ARG A 62 15.57 -19.49 -10.59
C ARG A 62 16.50 -20.48 -9.90
N LYS A 63 17.81 -20.24 -9.93
CA LYS A 63 18.81 -21.11 -9.29
C LYS A 63 18.97 -20.82 -7.80
N MET A 64 18.57 -19.63 -7.36
CA MET A 64 18.70 -19.19 -5.98
C MET A 64 17.41 -19.41 -5.21
N LYS A 65 17.53 -19.90 -3.98
CA LYS A 65 16.41 -20.02 -3.04
C LYS A 65 16.39 -18.82 -2.10
N CYS A 66 15.19 -18.41 -1.68
CA CYS A 66 15.05 -17.33 -0.70
C CYS A 66 15.64 -17.74 0.65
N GLU A 67 16.42 -16.86 1.27
CA GLU A 67 17.01 -17.15 2.58
C GLU A 67 15.97 -17.20 3.72
N THR A 68 14.81 -16.57 3.53
CA THR A 68 13.75 -16.51 4.56
C THR A 68 12.85 -17.74 4.52
N CYS A 69 12.28 -18.07 3.35
CA CYS A 69 11.31 -19.18 3.23
C CYS A 69 11.88 -20.43 2.53
N MET A 70 13.12 -20.39 2.04
CA MET A 70 13.77 -21.49 1.28
C MET A 70 13.03 -21.93 0.01
N ALA A 71 12.01 -21.19 -0.39
CA ALA A 71 11.22 -21.45 -1.60
C ALA A 71 11.93 -20.93 -2.86
N ASN A 72 11.51 -21.46 -4.00
CA ASN A 72 11.95 -21.00 -5.32
C ASN A 72 11.26 -19.67 -5.72
N MET A 73 11.67 -19.08 -6.85
CA MET A 73 11.11 -17.83 -7.38
C MET A 73 9.58 -17.86 -7.62
N ALA A 74 9.01 -19.02 -7.93
CA ALA A 74 7.58 -19.14 -8.26
C ALA A 74 6.69 -19.32 -7.03
N GLU A 75 7.21 -19.94 -5.98
CA GLU A 75 6.50 -20.26 -4.74
C GLU A 75 6.72 -19.20 -3.65
N CYS A 76 7.87 -18.51 -3.66
CA CYS A 76 8.16 -17.46 -2.71
C CYS A 76 7.18 -16.28 -2.90
N PRO A 77 6.40 -15.90 -1.86
CA PRO A 77 5.49 -14.76 -1.94
C PRO A 77 6.23 -13.41 -1.94
N GLY A 78 7.53 -13.41 -1.59
CA GLY A 78 8.31 -12.23 -1.28
C GLY A 78 8.10 -11.77 0.16
N HIS A 79 9.14 -11.18 0.75
CA HIS A 79 9.15 -10.72 2.13
C HIS A 79 9.46 -9.23 2.18
N PHE A 80 8.77 -8.49 3.04
CA PHE A 80 8.96 -7.04 3.15
C PHE A 80 10.25 -6.70 3.89
N GLY A 81 10.96 -5.70 3.37
CA GLY A 81 12.01 -4.97 4.08
C GLY A 81 11.43 -3.72 4.72
N HIS A 82 12.27 -2.98 5.44
CA HIS A 82 11.94 -1.63 5.88
C HIS A 82 13.14 -0.70 5.74
N LEU A 83 12.85 0.59 5.63
CA LEU A 83 13.84 1.67 5.66
C LEU A 83 13.48 2.62 6.80
N GLU A 84 14.40 2.80 7.73
CA GLU A 84 14.27 3.80 8.79
C GLU A 84 14.55 5.19 8.21
N LEU A 85 13.55 6.09 8.23
CA LEU A 85 13.72 7.44 7.71
C LEU A 85 14.50 8.28 8.72
N ALA A 86 15.43 9.10 8.22
CA ALA A 86 16.25 9.99 9.05
C ALA A 86 15.37 11.01 9.81
N LYS A 87 14.29 11.46 9.18
CA LYS A 87 13.25 12.29 9.80
C LYS A 87 11.87 11.79 9.36
N PRO A 88 10.84 11.96 10.20
CA PRO A 88 9.44 11.77 9.81
C PRO A 88 9.09 12.55 8.53
N MET A 89 8.31 11.93 7.64
CA MET A 89 7.91 12.50 6.35
C MET A 89 6.39 12.41 6.16
N PHE A 90 5.81 13.37 5.45
CA PHE A 90 4.39 13.36 5.14
C PHE A 90 4.06 12.31 4.09
N HIS A 91 3.02 11.49 4.35
CA HIS A 91 2.43 10.65 3.32
C HIS A 91 1.44 11.47 2.48
N ILE A 92 1.70 11.62 1.17
CA ILE A 92 0.90 12.46 0.27
C ILE A 92 -0.59 12.11 0.24
N GLY A 93 -0.92 10.83 0.42
CA GLY A 93 -2.31 10.37 0.44
C GLY A 93 -3.06 10.77 1.71
N PHE A 94 -2.36 11.01 2.81
CA PHE A 94 -2.95 11.31 4.12
C PHE A 94 -2.85 12.78 4.50
N MET A 95 -2.07 13.62 3.80
CA MET A 95 -1.88 15.04 4.12
C MET A 95 -3.19 15.79 4.36
N LYS A 96 -4.23 15.56 3.55
CA LYS A 96 -5.55 16.21 3.71
C LYS A 96 -6.27 15.74 4.99
N THR A 97 -6.14 14.46 5.33
CA THR A 97 -6.72 13.89 6.56
C THR A 97 -5.98 14.42 7.78
N VAL A 98 -4.64 14.41 7.75
CA VAL A 98 -3.79 14.99 8.79
C VAL A 98 -4.13 16.47 9.01
N LEU A 99 -4.28 17.26 7.94
CA LEU A 99 -4.72 18.65 8.05
C LEU A 99 -6.09 18.79 8.74
N SER A 100 -7.03 17.89 8.43
CA SER A 100 -8.35 17.90 9.04
C SER A 100 -8.26 17.60 10.54
N VAL A 101 -7.47 16.60 10.93
CA VAL A 101 -7.21 16.25 12.33
C VAL A 101 -6.52 17.41 13.07
N MET A 102 -5.45 17.97 12.50
CA MET A 102 -4.70 19.09 13.07
C MET A 102 -5.52 20.37 13.26
N ARG A 103 -6.63 20.54 12.52
CA ARG A 103 -7.58 21.64 12.72
C ARG A 103 -8.68 21.33 13.75
N CYS A 104 -8.81 20.07 14.17
CA CYS A 104 -9.74 19.66 15.22
C CYS A 104 -9.09 19.62 16.60
N VAL A 105 -7.76 19.43 16.67
CA VAL A 105 -7.03 19.30 17.93
C VAL A 105 -6.16 20.52 18.21
N CYS A 106 -5.90 20.78 19.49
CA CYS A 106 -5.00 21.83 19.92
C CYS A 106 -3.56 21.48 19.54
N PHE A 107 -2.84 22.44 18.95
CA PHE A 107 -1.45 22.26 18.53
C PHE A 107 -0.45 22.04 19.70
N ASN A 108 -0.85 22.31 20.95
CA ASN A 108 0.04 22.18 22.10
C ASN A 108 -0.35 21.02 23.04
N CYS A 109 -1.63 20.94 23.45
CA CYS A 109 -2.12 19.90 24.36
C CYS A 109 -2.81 18.72 23.66
N SER A 110 -2.97 18.75 22.34
CA SER A 110 -3.58 17.68 21.53
C SER A 110 -5.02 17.30 21.85
N LYS A 111 -5.70 18.04 22.74
CA LYS A 111 -7.13 17.87 23.03
C LYS A 111 -7.99 18.42 21.89
N ILE A 112 -9.17 17.87 21.70
CA ILE A 112 -10.16 18.38 20.74
C ILE A 112 -10.54 19.83 21.12
N LEU A 113 -10.57 20.72 20.12
CA LEU A 113 -10.88 22.14 20.29
C LEU A 113 -12.39 22.43 20.34
N ALA A 114 -13.20 21.52 19.82
CA ALA A 114 -14.65 21.63 19.93
C ALA A 114 -15.09 21.34 21.36
N ASP A 115 -15.91 22.25 21.89
CA ASP A 115 -16.59 22.05 23.15
C ASP A 115 -17.58 20.89 23.05
N GLU A 116 -17.60 20.04 24.06
CA GLU A 116 -18.53 18.92 24.16
C GLU A 116 -19.98 19.42 24.25
N ASP A 117 -20.18 20.62 24.79
CA ASP A 117 -21.50 21.24 24.92
C ASP A 117 -22.03 21.87 23.63
N ASP A 118 -21.20 22.07 22.60
CA ASP A 118 -21.65 22.60 21.30
C ASP A 118 -22.64 21.63 20.63
N HIS A 119 -23.82 22.14 20.29
CA HIS A 119 -24.84 21.39 19.56
C HIS A 119 -24.31 20.75 18.27
N LYS A 120 -23.36 21.41 17.58
CA LYS A 120 -22.72 20.87 16.37
C LYS A 120 -21.86 19.64 16.67
N PHE A 121 -21.14 19.65 17.80
CA PHE A 121 -20.29 18.54 18.22
C PHE A 121 -21.14 17.36 18.70
N LYS A 122 -22.17 17.61 19.52
CA LYS A 122 -23.16 16.59 19.92
C LYS A 122 -23.84 15.94 18.71
N GLN A 123 -24.18 16.73 17.69
CA GLN A 123 -24.73 16.20 16.44
C GLN A 123 -23.70 15.34 15.67
N ALA A 124 -22.42 15.74 15.66
CA ALA A 124 -21.37 14.99 15.01
C ALA A 124 -21.16 13.61 15.65
N GLN A 125 -21.17 13.52 16.98
CA GLN A 125 -20.99 12.25 17.70
C GLN A 125 -22.06 11.20 17.38
N ARG A 126 -23.31 11.63 17.08
CA ARG A 126 -24.40 10.71 16.69
C ARG A 126 -24.20 10.06 15.32
N ILE A 127 -23.31 10.61 14.47
CA ILE A 127 -23.08 10.10 13.11
C ILE A 127 -22.26 8.82 13.18
N LYS A 128 -22.80 7.70 12.70
CA LYS A 128 -22.08 6.41 12.65
C LYS A 128 -20.95 6.37 11.61
N HIS A 129 -21.11 7.06 10.48
CA HIS A 129 -20.14 7.01 9.39
C HIS A 129 -18.87 7.84 9.73
N PRO A 130 -17.68 7.21 9.85
CA PRO A 130 -16.48 7.87 10.41
C PRO A 130 -16.02 9.10 9.62
N LYS A 131 -15.97 9.00 8.28
CA LYS A 131 -15.57 10.13 7.40
C LYS A 131 -16.47 11.37 7.53
N LEU A 132 -17.78 11.15 7.71
CA LEU A 132 -18.74 12.25 7.86
C LEU A 132 -18.67 12.85 9.27
N ARG A 133 -18.42 12.02 10.28
CA ARG A 133 -18.16 12.45 11.65
C ARG A 133 -16.97 13.41 11.71
N LEU A 134 -15.80 13.02 11.17
CA LEU A 134 -14.61 13.87 11.14
C LEU A 134 -14.89 15.24 10.49
N ARG A 135 -15.61 15.26 9.37
CA ARG A 135 -15.98 16.51 8.68
C ARG A 135 -16.84 17.43 9.55
N LYS A 136 -17.79 16.87 10.31
CA LYS A 136 -18.66 17.65 11.19
C LYS A 136 -17.93 18.15 12.44
N VAL A 137 -17.03 17.34 13.01
CA VAL A 137 -16.15 17.78 14.10
C VAL A 137 -15.22 18.91 13.63
N LEU A 138 -14.69 18.81 12.40
CA LEU A 138 -13.91 19.89 11.78
C LEU A 138 -14.74 21.18 11.63
N ASP A 139 -16.00 21.08 11.21
CA ASP A 139 -16.87 22.25 11.08
C ASP A 139 -17.17 22.94 12.42
N ALA A 140 -17.20 22.18 13.53
CA ALA A 140 -17.31 22.72 14.88
C ALA A 140 -16.00 23.37 15.36
N SER A 141 -14.85 22.80 14.99
CA SER A 141 -13.53 23.23 15.49
C SER A 141 -12.90 24.39 14.70
N LYS A 142 -13.18 24.50 13.39
CA LYS A 142 -12.44 25.39 12.46
C LYS A 142 -12.42 26.89 12.79
N ASN A 143 -13.38 27.37 13.58
CA ASN A 143 -13.51 28.78 13.95
C ASN A 143 -12.84 29.13 15.29
N ARG A 144 -12.40 28.13 16.06
CA ARG A 144 -11.76 28.31 17.36
C ARG A 144 -10.29 28.70 17.15
N ASN A 145 -9.92 29.90 17.63
CA ASN A 145 -8.55 30.43 17.51
C ASN A 145 -7.78 30.39 18.86
N LYS A 146 -8.42 29.96 19.96
CA LYS A 146 -7.84 29.77 21.30
C LYS A 146 -8.34 28.43 21.82
N CYS A 147 -7.49 27.69 22.53
CA CYS A 147 -7.88 26.48 23.25
C CYS A 147 -8.52 26.89 24.60
N GLU A 148 -9.76 26.46 24.86
CA GLU A 148 -10.50 26.80 26.08
C GLU A 148 -9.94 26.04 27.30
N GLY A 149 -9.91 26.66 28.49
CA GLY A 149 -9.40 26.04 29.74
C GLY A 149 -8.06 26.55 30.27
N GLY A 150 -7.46 27.57 29.63
CA GLY A 150 -6.31 28.29 30.22
C GLY A 150 -6.69 29.25 31.36
N ASP A 151 -7.98 29.55 31.50
CA ASP A 151 -8.49 30.55 32.44
C ASP A 151 -8.90 29.92 33.80
N ASP A 152 -8.89 28.58 33.92
CA ASP A 152 -9.25 27.84 35.14
C ASP A 152 -8.07 27.68 36.14
N ILE A 153 -6.92 28.30 35.87
CA ILE A 153 -5.73 28.23 36.75
C ILE A 153 -5.63 29.47 37.67
N GLU A 154 -6.36 30.56 37.38
CA GLU A 154 -6.18 31.85 38.09
C GLU A 154 -7.34 32.28 39.00
N VAL A 155 -8.38 31.48 39.21
CA VAL A 155 -9.43 31.81 40.20
C VAL A 155 -9.70 30.61 41.11
N GLY A 156 -8.74 30.33 41.98
CA GLY A 156 -9.05 29.73 43.26
C GLY A 156 -9.52 30.84 44.20
N ASP A 157 -10.78 31.26 44.06
CA ASP A 157 -11.48 32.00 45.11
C ASP A 157 -12.57 31.07 45.66
N GLU A 158 -12.61 31.01 46.98
CA GLU A 158 -13.37 30.05 47.77
C GLU A 158 -14.89 30.23 47.60
N ASP A 159 -15.62 29.13 47.83
CA ASP A 159 -17.07 29.05 48.03
C ASP A 159 -18.00 29.25 46.82
N THR A 160 -18.31 28.15 46.13
CA THR A 160 -19.69 27.85 45.66
C THR A 160 -19.84 26.35 45.37
N GLU A 161 -20.79 25.69 46.05
CA GLU A 161 -21.18 24.29 45.86
C GLU A 161 -22.01 24.09 44.57
N GLU A 162 -21.47 24.42 43.40
CA GLU A 162 -21.99 23.92 42.12
C GLU A 162 -21.06 22.83 41.58
N PRO A 163 -21.59 21.74 40.99
CA PRO A 163 -20.75 20.71 40.41
C PRO A 163 -19.96 21.32 39.26
N VAL A 164 -18.66 21.57 39.49
CA VAL A 164 -17.71 22.03 38.48
C VAL A 164 -17.88 21.12 37.27
N LYS A 165 -18.50 21.65 36.20
CA LYS A 165 -18.57 20.96 34.92
C LYS A 165 -17.14 20.58 34.59
N LYS A 166 -16.86 19.27 34.48
CA LYS A 166 -15.58 18.76 34.03
C LYS A 166 -15.40 19.10 32.56
N ASN A 167 -15.24 20.39 32.24
CA ASN A 167 -14.71 20.80 30.97
C ASN A 167 -13.34 20.15 30.88
N ARG A 168 -13.06 19.42 29.79
CA ARG A 168 -11.75 18.85 29.52
C ARG A 168 -10.77 20.02 29.31
N GLY A 169 -10.27 20.59 30.42
CA GLY A 169 -9.48 21.82 30.46
C GLY A 169 -8.37 21.81 29.41
N GLY A 170 -8.39 22.77 28.50
CA GLY A 170 -7.34 23.00 27.52
C GLY A 170 -6.28 23.96 28.04
N CYS A 171 -5.32 24.31 27.18
CA CYS A 171 -4.09 25.00 27.61
C CYS A 171 -4.08 26.52 27.36
N GLY A 172 -5.19 27.13 26.92
CA GLY A 172 -5.23 28.57 26.64
C GLY A 172 -4.48 29.01 25.37
N ALA A 173 -3.69 28.13 24.74
CA ALA A 173 -2.81 28.49 23.63
C ALA A 173 -3.58 28.95 22.38
N GLN A 174 -3.01 29.93 21.68
CA GLN A 174 -3.52 30.39 20.38
C GLN A 174 -3.32 29.31 19.32
N GLN A 175 -4.34 29.12 18.47
CA GLN A 175 -4.33 28.10 17.42
C GLN A 175 -3.98 28.75 16.08
N PRO A 176 -2.95 28.24 15.37
CA PRO A 176 -2.64 28.74 14.04
C PRO A 176 -3.66 28.26 13.01
N LYS A 177 -3.85 29.04 11.95
CA LYS A 177 -4.56 28.59 10.76
C LYS A 177 -3.59 27.75 9.92
N ILE A 178 -3.83 26.44 9.89
CA ILE A 178 -2.98 25.50 9.15
C ILE A 178 -3.50 25.34 7.71
N SER A 179 -2.62 25.40 6.71
CA SER A 179 -2.89 25.14 5.29
C SER A 179 -1.85 24.19 4.68
N ILE A 180 -2.15 23.62 3.51
CA ILE A 180 -1.20 22.84 2.71
C ILE A 180 -0.77 23.70 1.52
N GLU A 181 0.53 23.92 1.37
CA GLU A 181 1.16 24.61 0.25
C GLU A 181 2.11 23.61 -0.44
N GLY A 182 1.67 23.02 -1.56
CA GLY A 182 2.42 21.95 -2.23
C GLY A 182 2.57 20.69 -1.37
N MET A 183 3.82 20.33 -1.05
CA MET A 183 4.16 19.20 -0.17
C MET A 183 4.42 19.61 1.29
N LYS A 184 4.19 20.89 1.62
CA LYS A 184 4.45 21.44 2.95
C LYS A 184 3.15 21.78 3.66
N MET A 185 3.15 21.69 4.98
CA MET A 185 2.11 22.30 5.82
C MET A 185 2.63 23.61 6.41
N VAL A 186 1.79 24.65 6.37
CA VAL A 186 2.13 25.99 6.84
C VAL A 186 1.14 26.39 7.93
N ALA A 187 1.65 26.90 9.03
CA ALA A 187 0.89 27.48 10.12
C ALA A 187 0.96 29.01 10.02
N GLU A 188 -0.20 29.66 9.99
CA GLU A 188 -0.32 31.12 10.01
C GLU A 188 -0.93 31.55 11.36
N TYR A 189 -0.17 32.33 12.15
CA TYR A 189 -0.66 32.91 13.40
C TYR A 189 -1.27 34.29 13.13
N LYS A 190 -2.49 34.52 13.66
CA LYS A 190 -3.14 35.84 13.57
C LYS A 190 -2.57 36.77 14.64
N ALA A 191 -2.17 37.98 14.25
CA ALA A 191 -1.77 39.01 15.20
C ALA A 191 -2.95 39.44 16.08
N GLN A 192 -2.73 39.53 17.39
CA GLN A 192 -3.60 40.35 18.23
C GLN A 192 -3.36 41.81 17.85
N ARG A 193 -4.41 42.53 17.44
CA ARG A 193 -4.39 43.99 17.44
C ARG A 193 -4.25 44.41 18.90
N LYS A 194 -3.03 44.71 19.37
CA LYS A 194 -2.86 45.46 20.62
C LYS A 194 -3.57 46.80 20.41
N LYS A 195 -4.65 47.05 21.16
CA LYS A 195 -5.14 48.40 21.43
C LYS A 195 -4.08 49.05 22.32
N ASN A 196 -3.08 49.67 21.73
CA ASN A 196 -2.38 50.83 22.26
C ASN A 196 -1.53 51.38 21.12
N ASP A 197 -1.69 52.67 20.88
CA ASP A 197 -0.89 53.45 19.94
C ASP A 197 0.59 53.26 20.24
N ASP A 198 1.29 52.55 19.37
CA ASP A 198 2.64 52.91 18.95
C ASP A 198 2.83 52.37 17.54
N GLN A 199 2.86 53.31 16.61
CA GLN A 199 2.81 53.10 15.18
C GLN A 199 4.23 52.89 14.62
N GLU A 200 5.11 52.16 15.31
CA GLU A 200 6.46 51.87 14.82
C GLU A 200 6.87 50.44 15.20
N GLN A 201 7.27 49.67 14.18
CA GLN A 201 7.69 48.26 14.21
C GLN A 201 6.56 47.22 14.19
N LEU A 202 5.80 47.20 13.08
CA LEU A 202 5.10 45.99 12.64
C LEU A 202 6.12 45.00 12.04
N PRO A 203 6.25 43.76 12.54
CA PRO A 203 7.02 42.74 11.82
C PRO A 203 6.34 42.38 10.50
N GLU A 204 7.15 42.21 9.46
CA GLU A 204 6.76 41.89 8.09
C GLU A 204 5.77 40.70 8.00
N PRO A 205 4.92 40.63 6.97
CA PRO A 205 3.96 39.53 6.78
C PRO A 205 4.61 38.14 6.64
N VAL A 206 5.92 38.07 6.36
CA VAL A 206 6.69 36.83 6.17
C VAL A 206 6.93 36.08 7.49
N GLU A 207 7.10 36.78 8.61
CA GLU A 207 7.35 36.14 9.92
C GLU A 207 6.11 35.42 10.50
N ARG A 208 4.93 35.61 9.89
CA ARG A 208 3.65 35.05 10.39
C ARG A 208 3.36 33.65 9.88
N LYS A 209 4.03 33.24 8.80
CA LYS A 209 3.87 31.92 8.17
C LYS A 209 5.05 31.03 8.53
N GLN A 210 4.80 30.08 9.42
CA GLN A 210 5.79 29.09 9.83
C GLN A 210 5.56 27.77 9.09
N GLN A 211 6.59 27.23 8.43
CA GLN A 211 6.54 25.88 7.88
C GLN A 211 6.54 24.86 9.03
N LEU A 212 5.55 23.98 9.06
CA LEU A 212 5.45 22.91 10.04
C LEU A 212 6.27 21.70 9.60
N THR A 213 7.23 21.29 10.42
CA THR A 213 7.94 20.03 10.22
C THR A 213 7.03 18.84 10.51
N ALA A 214 7.24 17.73 9.79
CA ALA A 214 6.50 16.50 10.02
C ALA A 214 6.74 15.94 11.43
N GLU A 215 7.93 16.15 12.01
CA GLU A 215 8.26 15.84 13.41
C GLU A 215 7.34 16.55 14.39
N ARG A 216 7.12 17.86 14.19
CA ARG A 216 6.26 18.64 15.07
C ARG A 216 4.81 18.17 14.96
N VAL A 217 4.32 17.93 13.75
CA VAL A 217 2.97 17.38 13.53
C VAL A 217 2.84 16.01 14.21
N LEU A 218 3.81 15.11 14.02
CA LEU A 218 3.83 13.80 14.64
C LEU A 218 3.76 13.87 16.17
N SER A 219 4.49 14.79 16.79
CA SER A 219 4.47 14.97 18.25
C SER A 219 3.08 15.36 18.78
N VAL A 220 2.32 16.15 18.02
CA VAL A 220 0.95 16.52 18.35
C VAL A 220 0.03 15.30 18.17
N LEU A 221 0.15 14.59 17.05
CA LEU A 221 -0.70 13.44 16.77
C LEU A 221 -0.49 12.28 17.77
N LYS A 222 0.75 12.04 18.21
CA LYS A 222 1.06 11.00 19.22
C LYS A 222 0.47 11.29 20.59
N ARG A 223 0.23 12.56 20.92
CA ARG A 223 -0.35 13.00 22.20
C ARG A 223 -1.87 12.96 22.22
N ILE A 224 -2.53 12.69 21.09
CA ILE A 224 -3.99 12.54 21.03
C ILE A 224 -4.36 11.25 21.78
N SER A 225 -5.34 11.34 22.68
CA SER A 225 -5.83 10.17 23.41
C SER A 225 -6.63 9.22 22.50
N ASP A 226 -6.71 7.94 22.88
CA ASP A 226 -7.51 6.97 22.10
C ASP A 226 -9.00 7.30 22.13
N GLU A 227 -9.49 7.88 23.25
CA GLU A 227 -10.85 8.42 23.36
C GLU A 227 -11.09 9.53 22.34
N ASP A 228 -10.17 10.49 22.22
CA ASP A 228 -10.28 11.58 21.25
C ASP A 228 -10.18 11.08 19.81
N CYS A 229 -9.40 10.03 19.55
CA CYS A 229 -9.37 9.38 18.23
C CYS A 229 -10.77 8.86 17.84
N ILE A 230 -11.46 8.17 18.76
CA ILE A 230 -12.81 7.64 18.51
C ILE A 230 -13.82 8.78 18.28
N LEU A 231 -13.71 9.87 19.06
CA LEU A 231 -14.54 11.07 18.90
C LEU A 231 -14.34 11.74 17.54
N LEU A 232 -13.10 11.78 17.03
CA LEU A 232 -12.78 12.26 15.69
C LEU A 232 -13.31 11.34 14.57
N GLY A 233 -13.71 10.11 14.91
CA GLY A 233 -14.10 9.09 13.93
C GLY A 233 -12.90 8.36 13.33
N LEU A 234 -11.84 8.21 14.11
CA LEU A 234 -10.70 7.35 13.82
C LEU A 234 -10.76 6.10 14.72
N ASP A 235 -10.10 5.04 14.28
CA ASP A 235 -9.99 3.80 15.06
C ASP A 235 -8.56 3.70 15.63
N PRO A 236 -8.37 3.69 16.96
CA PRO A 236 -7.03 3.65 17.56
C PRO A 236 -6.30 2.34 17.29
N GLN A 237 -7.01 1.24 16.99
CA GLN A 237 -6.39 -0.06 16.74
C GLN A 237 -5.91 -0.21 15.30
N TYR A 238 -6.65 0.35 14.33
CA TYR A 238 -6.37 0.12 12.91
C TYR A 238 -5.97 1.38 12.13
N ALA A 239 -6.25 2.59 12.64
CA ALA A 239 -6.08 3.83 11.90
C ALA A 239 -5.74 5.02 12.81
N ARG A 240 -4.74 4.85 13.67
CA ARG A 240 -4.26 5.92 14.56
C ARG A 240 -3.66 7.08 13.75
N PRO A 241 -3.93 8.35 14.10
CA PRO A 241 -3.53 9.49 13.29
C PRO A 241 -2.01 9.67 13.14
N ASP A 242 -1.22 9.28 14.13
CA ASP A 242 0.25 9.36 14.10
C ASP A 242 0.87 8.43 13.04
N TRP A 243 0.20 7.31 12.71
CA TRP A 243 0.64 6.39 11.66
C TRP A 243 0.49 6.97 10.24
N MET A 244 -0.24 8.07 10.08
CA MET A 244 -0.33 8.79 8.80
C MET A 244 0.96 9.53 8.42
N ILE A 245 1.88 9.70 9.36
CA ILE A 245 3.21 10.27 9.15
C ILE A 245 4.22 9.12 9.05
N LEU A 246 4.97 9.07 7.95
CA LEU A 246 5.95 8.03 7.70
C LEU A 246 7.18 8.24 8.58
N GLN A 247 7.39 7.34 9.53
CA GLN A 247 8.64 7.20 10.29
C GLN A 247 9.50 6.09 9.69
N VAL A 248 8.84 5.01 9.27
CA VAL A 248 9.44 3.84 8.64
C VAL A 248 8.75 3.63 7.30
N LEU A 249 9.55 3.42 6.25
CA LEU A 249 9.02 3.13 4.92
C LEU A 249 9.09 1.61 4.68
N PRO A 250 7.96 0.91 4.47
CA PRO A 250 8.00 -0.50 4.10
C PRO A 250 8.56 -0.64 2.68
N ILE A 251 9.56 -1.49 2.53
CA ILE A 251 10.20 -1.80 1.25
C ILE A 251 9.57 -3.08 0.71
N PRO A 252 8.82 -3.01 -0.40
CA PRO A 252 8.25 -4.20 -1.00
C PRO A 252 9.34 -5.13 -1.53
N PRO A 253 9.10 -6.46 -1.54
CA PRO A 253 9.99 -7.43 -2.18
C PRO A 253 10.23 -7.09 -3.66
N PRO A 254 11.38 -7.52 -4.23
CA PRO A 254 12.04 -6.95 -5.40
C PRO A 254 11.09 -6.53 -6.56
N PRO A 255 10.88 -5.21 -6.75
CA PRO A 255 10.01 -4.69 -7.80
C PRO A 255 10.81 -4.01 -8.94
N ASP A 256 10.73 -4.55 -10.17
CA ASP A 256 11.53 -4.11 -11.35
C ASP A 256 11.70 -2.58 -11.50
N ASP A 257 10.66 -1.79 -11.79
CA ASP A 257 10.86 -0.34 -12.03
C ASP A 257 10.82 0.55 -10.79
N LEU A 258 10.27 0.07 -9.66
CA LEU A 258 10.22 0.87 -8.42
C LEU A 258 11.59 0.89 -7.71
N THR A 259 12.44 -0.11 -7.99
CA THR A 259 13.79 -0.24 -7.40
C THR A 259 14.63 1.02 -7.63
N HIS A 260 14.59 1.64 -8.81
CA HIS A 260 15.35 2.87 -9.07
C HIS A 260 14.91 4.03 -8.17
N GLN A 261 13.60 4.16 -7.93
CA GLN A 261 13.07 5.24 -7.09
C GLN A 261 13.36 4.98 -5.61
N LEU A 262 13.25 3.73 -5.17
CA LEU A 262 13.67 3.31 -3.83
C LEU A 262 15.16 3.56 -3.59
N ALA A 263 16.02 3.29 -4.59
CA ALA A 263 17.45 3.57 -4.49
C ALA A 263 17.73 5.07 -4.30
N MET A 264 16.97 5.95 -4.98
CA MET A 264 17.05 7.40 -4.77
C MET A 264 16.60 7.80 -3.36
N ILE A 265 15.50 7.23 -2.86
CA ILE A 265 15.02 7.49 -1.50
C ILE A 265 16.08 7.08 -0.47
N ILE A 266 16.65 5.89 -0.59
CA ILE A 266 17.68 5.39 0.35
C ILE A 266 18.90 6.30 0.34
N ARG A 267 19.38 6.69 -0.84
CA ARG A 267 20.54 7.59 -0.96
C ARG A 267 20.28 8.95 -0.31
N GLN A 268 19.15 9.59 -0.62
CA GLN A 268 18.80 10.89 -0.04
C GLN A 268 18.56 10.80 1.47
N ASN A 269 18.04 9.67 1.96
CA ASN A 269 17.88 9.42 3.38
C ASN A 269 19.23 9.28 4.10
N GLU A 270 20.19 8.59 3.49
CA GLU A 270 21.56 8.47 4.01
C GLU A 270 22.28 9.82 4.01
N ASP A 271 22.15 10.59 2.92
CA ASP A 271 22.73 11.92 2.78
C ASP A 271 22.18 12.89 3.86
N LEU A 272 20.86 12.90 4.06
CA LEU A 272 20.23 13.68 5.13
C LEU A 272 20.77 13.28 6.51
N ARG A 273 20.90 11.98 6.78
CA ARG A 273 21.43 11.46 8.05
C ARG A 273 22.90 11.83 8.27
N LYS A 274 23.70 11.88 7.21
CA LYS A 274 25.11 12.33 7.25
C LYS A 274 25.21 13.82 7.55
N HIS A 275 24.46 14.66 6.85
CA HIS A 275 24.47 16.11 7.07
C HIS A 275 23.99 16.49 8.47
N GLU A 276 23.00 15.77 9.00
CA GLU A 276 22.54 15.97 10.38
C GLU A 276 23.60 15.58 11.41
N ARG A 277 24.28 14.42 11.24
CA ARG A 277 25.40 14.02 12.13
C ARG A 277 26.59 14.98 12.08
N ASN A 278 26.87 15.54 10.91
CA ASN A 278 27.97 16.47 10.72
C ASN A 278 27.65 17.89 11.24
N GLY A 279 26.44 18.12 11.78
CA GLY A 279 26.03 19.41 12.33
C GLY A 279 25.83 20.48 11.25
N ALA A 280 25.34 20.10 10.06
CA ALA A 280 25.05 21.06 9.01
C ALA A 280 24.01 22.11 9.45
N PRO A 281 24.04 23.33 8.89
CA PRO A 281 23.07 24.38 9.21
C PRO A 281 21.61 23.94 8.97
N ALA A 282 20.68 24.44 9.78
CA ALA A 282 19.27 24.04 9.74
C ALA A 282 18.59 24.25 8.37
N HIS A 283 18.97 25.30 7.63
CA HIS A 283 18.42 25.55 6.29
C HIS A 283 18.84 24.46 5.28
N VAL A 284 20.09 23.99 5.35
CA VAL A 284 20.60 22.91 4.50
C VAL A 284 19.88 21.60 4.80
N ILE A 285 19.69 21.28 6.09
CA ILE A 285 18.94 20.09 6.52
C ILE A 285 17.50 20.15 5.99
N ALA A 286 16.86 21.33 6.03
CA ALA A 286 15.51 21.51 5.52
C ALA A 286 15.41 21.30 4.00
N GLU A 287 16.42 21.71 3.23
CA GLU A 287 16.50 21.47 1.77
C GLU A 287 16.63 19.98 1.46
N PHE A 288 17.54 19.26 2.15
CA PHE A 288 17.68 17.80 1.99
C PHE A 288 16.41 17.05 2.42
N ALA A 289 15.75 17.48 3.50
CA ALA A 289 14.48 16.91 3.93
C ALA A 289 13.38 17.14 2.88
N GLN A 290 13.34 18.31 2.25
CA GLN A 290 12.39 18.60 1.17
C GLN A 290 12.65 17.73 -0.06
N LEU A 291 13.92 17.48 -0.41
CA LEU A 291 14.29 16.60 -1.51
C LEU A 291 13.89 15.14 -1.23
N LEU A 292 14.13 14.65 -0.02
CA LEU A 292 13.67 13.32 0.41
C LEU A 292 12.13 13.22 0.37
N GLN A 293 11.43 14.23 0.87
CA GLN A 293 9.97 14.32 0.81
C GLN A 293 9.43 14.26 -0.63
N PHE A 294 10.12 14.90 -1.58
CA PHE A 294 9.78 14.84 -3.01
C PHE A 294 9.92 13.42 -3.58
N HIS A 295 11.02 12.71 -3.26
CA HIS A 295 11.21 11.34 -3.74
C HIS A 295 10.20 10.36 -3.14
N ILE A 296 9.87 10.50 -1.85
CA ILE A 296 8.82 9.70 -1.21
C ILE A 296 7.44 10.03 -1.81
N ALA A 297 7.14 11.31 -2.03
CA ALA A 297 5.88 11.74 -2.64
C ALA A 297 5.69 11.13 -4.04
N THR A 298 6.70 11.29 -4.91
CA THR A 298 6.67 10.76 -6.28
C THR A 298 6.64 9.24 -6.34
N TYR A 299 7.09 8.54 -5.29
CA TYR A 299 7.04 7.07 -5.21
C TYR A 299 5.60 6.57 -5.07
N PHE A 300 4.80 7.25 -4.24
CA PHE A 300 3.37 6.97 -4.12
C PHE A 300 2.58 7.54 -5.31
N ASP A 301 2.78 8.81 -5.64
CA ASP A 301 2.06 9.50 -6.71
C ASP A 301 2.97 10.49 -7.47
N ASN A 302 3.21 10.23 -8.75
CA ASN A 302 4.06 11.06 -9.61
C ASN A 302 3.24 12.06 -10.46
N GLU A 303 1.91 12.12 -10.28
CA GLU A 303 1.02 13.01 -11.03
C GLU A 303 0.49 14.17 -10.16
N LEU A 304 1.27 14.58 -9.15
CA LEU A 304 0.90 15.66 -8.24
C LEU A 304 0.79 17.00 -8.98
N PRO A 305 -0.29 17.78 -8.75
CA PRO A 305 -0.49 19.05 -9.42
C PRO A 305 0.54 20.09 -8.96
N GLY A 306 1.13 20.82 -9.90
CA GLY A 306 2.07 21.91 -9.61
C GLY A 306 3.47 21.46 -9.14
N GLN A 307 3.81 20.18 -9.29
CA GLN A 307 5.11 19.64 -8.92
C GLN A 307 5.80 19.00 -10.14
N PRO A 308 7.14 19.04 -10.23
CA PRO A 308 7.86 18.42 -11.33
C PRO A 308 7.70 16.89 -11.25
N ARG A 309 7.58 16.24 -12.41
CA ARG A 309 7.48 14.78 -12.50
C ARG A 309 8.85 14.16 -12.39
N ALA A 310 8.99 13.12 -11.57
CA ALA A 310 10.20 12.30 -11.54
C ALA A 310 10.32 11.49 -12.84
N THR A 311 11.43 11.67 -13.54
CA THR A 311 11.75 10.97 -14.79
C THR A 311 12.92 10.01 -14.59
N GLN A 312 12.95 8.95 -15.39
CA GLN A 312 14.12 8.10 -15.53
C GLN A 312 15.23 8.85 -16.28
N ARG A 313 16.44 8.28 -16.33
CA ARG A 313 17.55 8.81 -17.15
C ARG A 313 17.19 9.00 -18.62
N SER A 314 16.22 8.22 -19.13
CA SER A 314 15.68 8.29 -20.48
C SER A 314 14.66 9.43 -20.71
N GLY A 315 14.33 10.22 -19.68
CA GLY A 315 13.29 11.25 -19.73
C GLY A 315 11.86 10.71 -19.57
N ARG A 316 11.66 9.38 -19.57
CA ARG A 316 10.34 8.78 -19.35
C ARG A 316 9.89 8.98 -17.89
N PRO A 317 8.64 9.41 -17.62
CA PRO A 317 8.11 9.48 -16.27
C PRO A 317 8.11 8.11 -15.57
N ILE A 318 8.52 8.09 -14.31
CA ILE A 318 8.51 6.87 -13.49
C ILE A 318 7.05 6.51 -13.14
N LYS A 319 6.70 5.22 -13.24
CA LYS A 319 5.39 4.69 -12.86
C LYS A 319 5.29 4.49 -11.34
N SER A 320 4.64 5.42 -10.66
CA SER A 320 4.34 5.37 -9.21
C SER A 320 3.40 4.24 -8.83
N ILE A 321 3.27 3.95 -7.53
CA ILE A 321 2.32 2.95 -7.01
C ILE A 321 0.88 3.28 -7.41
N CYS A 322 0.43 4.53 -7.24
CA CYS A 322 -0.92 4.95 -7.61
C CYS A 322 -1.21 4.72 -9.11
N SER A 323 -0.25 5.03 -9.98
CA SER A 323 -0.40 4.83 -11.43
C SER A 323 -0.57 3.36 -11.82
N ARG A 324 0.09 2.45 -11.09
CA ARG A 324 -0.02 0.99 -11.28
C ARG A 324 -1.38 0.45 -10.85
N LEU A 325 -2.09 1.13 -9.95
CA LEU A 325 -3.41 0.69 -9.44
C LEU A 325 -4.58 1.26 -10.24
N LYS A 326 -4.59 2.56 -10.53
CA LYS A 326 -5.77 3.30 -11.05
C LYS A 326 -5.98 3.19 -12.56
N ALA A 327 -4.93 2.93 -13.34
CA ALA A 327 -5.01 2.99 -14.80
C ALA A 327 -5.98 1.94 -15.41
N LYS A 328 -6.39 2.14 -16.67
CA LYS A 328 -7.20 1.16 -17.43
C LYS A 328 -6.49 -0.20 -17.53
N GLU A 329 -5.18 -0.16 -17.76
CA GLU A 329 -4.27 -1.31 -17.73
C GLU A 329 -3.65 -1.54 -16.33
N GLY A 330 -4.17 -0.86 -15.30
CA GLY A 330 -3.72 -1.00 -13.92
C GLY A 330 -4.20 -2.30 -13.29
N ARG A 331 -3.68 -2.63 -12.10
CA ARG A 331 -3.92 -3.93 -11.45
C ARG A 331 -5.39 -4.20 -11.14
N ILE A 332 -6.16 -3.20 -10.71
CA ILE A 332 -7.57 -3.40 -10.33
C ILE A 332 -8.39 -3.77 -11.57
N ARG A 333 -8.40 -2.91 -12.59
CA ARG A 333 -9.22 -3.13 -13.80
C ARG A 333 -8.64 -4.20 -14.73
N GLY A 334 -7.33 -4.16 -14.97
CA GLY A 334 -6.65 -5.00 -15.96
C GLY A 334 -6.27 -6.40 -15.46
N ASN A 335 -6.08 -6.61 -14.15
CA ASN A 335 -5.63 -7.91 -13.65
C ASN A 335 -6.66 -8.60 -12.76
N LEU A 336 -7.42 -7.83 -11.95
CA LEU A 336 -8.42 -8.40 -11.05
C LEU A 336 -9.80 -8.50 -11.72
N MET A 337 -10.25 -7.46 -12.45
CA MET A 337 -11.57 -7.47 -13.10
C MET A 337 -11.58 -8.13 -14.49
N GLY A 338 -10.48 -8.03 -15.24
CA GLY A 338 -10.42 -8.50 -16.63
C GLY A 338 -9.10 -9.19 -16.95
N LYS A 339 -8.91 -10.41 -16.43
CA LYS A 339 -7.68 -11.17 -16.65
C LYS A 339 -7.71 -11.92 -17.98
N ARG A 340 -6.55 -12.02 -18.64
CA ARG A 340 -6.36 -13.00 -19.72
C ARG A 340 -6.50 -14.41 -19.14
N VAL A 341 -7.24 -15.25 -19.85
CA VAL A 341 -7.51 -16.63 -19.43
C VAL A 341 -6.84 -17.60 -20.40
N ASP A 342 -6.24 -18.64 -19.83
CA ASP A 342 -5.76 -19.78 -20.61
C ASP A 342 -6.96 -20.62 -21.09
N PHE A 343 -6.74 -21.54 -22.04
CA PHE A 343 -7.78 -22.42 -22.61
C PHE A 343 -8.93 -21.68 -23.32
N SER A 344 -8.59 -20.60 -24.03
CA SER A 344 -9.53 -19.87 -24.88
C SER A 344 -8.98 -19.71 -26.30
N ALA A 345 -9.87 -19.62 -27.28
CA ALA A 345 -9.52 -19.37 -28.67
C ALA A 345 -10.52 -18.39 -29.31
N ARG A 346 -10.11 -17.73 -30.39
CA ARG A 346 -10.95 -16.78 -31.14
C ARG A 346 -10.72 -16.97 -32.64
N THR A 347 -11.80 -17.06 -33.39
CA THR A 347 -11.81 -17.11 -34.86
C THR A 347 -13.05 -16.37 -35.40
N VAL A 348 -13.09 -16.17 -36.72
CA VAL A 348 -14.23 -15.57 -37.44
C VAL A 348 -15.38 -16.59 -37.52
N ILE A 349 -16.62 -16.13 -37.33
CA ILE A 349 -17.83 -16.97 -37.42
C ILE A 349 -18.29 -17.12 -38.87
N THR A 350 -18.92 -18.25 -39.20
CA THR A 350 -19.53 -18.52 -40.51
C THR A 350 -20.84 -19.28 -40.28
N PRO A 351 -21.94 -18.94 -40.98
CA PRO A 351 -23.20 -19.64 -40.80
C PRO A 351 -23.14 -21.06 -41.36
N ASP A 352 -23.72 -22.01 -40.63
CA ASP A 352 -23.88 -23.40 -41.06
C ASP A 352 -25.33 -23.83 -40.72
N PRO A 353 -26.17 -24.16 -41.72
CA PRO A 353 -27.56 -24.57 -41.48
C PRO A 353 -27.69 -26.03 -41.04
N THR A 354 -26.60 -26.82 -41.04
CA THR A 354 -26.64 -28.25 -40.74
C THR A 354 -26.44 -28.58 -39.26
N ILE A 355 -25.98 -27.60 -38.46
CA ILE A 355 -25.75 -27.76 -37.03
C ILE A 355 -26.98 -27.32 -36.23
N ASN A 356 -27.20 -27.98 -35.09
CA ASN A 356 -28.28 -27.60 -34.17
C ASN A 356 -27.98 -26.27 -33.46
N ILE A 357 -29.02 -25.67 -32.87
CA ILE A 357 -28.93 -24.37 -32.15
C ILE A 357 -27.95 -24.44 -30.96
N ASP A 358 -27.78 -25.62 -30.36
CA ASP A 358 -26.89 -25.89 -29.23
C ASP A 358 -25.48 -26.35 -29.65
N GLN A 359 -25.21 -26.45 -30.96
CA GLN A 359 -23.93 -26.91 -31.49
C GLN A 359 -23.07 -25.75 -32.01
N LEU A 360 -21.75 -25.96 -31.96
CA LEU A 360 -20.77 -25.02 -32.49
C LEU A 360 -19.69 -25.79 -33.26
N GLY A 361 -19.50 -25.44 -34.53
CA GLY A 361 -18.38 -25.95 -35.32
C GLY A 361 -17.05 -25.41 -34.81
N VAL A 362 -16.18 -26.30 -34.33
CA VAL A 362 -14.82 -25.95 -33.88
C VAL A 362 -13.80 -26.47 -34.91
N PRO A 363 -12.96 -25.60 -35.49
CA PRO A 363 -11.90 -26.03 -36.41
C PRO A 363 -10.92 -27.01 -35.75
N TRP A 364 -10.48 -28.02 -36.50
CA TRP A 364 -9.49 -29.00 -36.03
C TRP A 364 -8.21 -28.37 -35.49
N SER A 365 -7.75 -27.25 -36.08
CA SER A 365 -6.57 -26.52 -35.59
C SER A 365 -6.73 -25.94 -34.18
N ILE A 366 -7.97 -25.61 -33.78
CA ILE A 366 -8.30 -25.13 -32.43
C ILE A 366 -8.53 -26.31 -31.49
N ALA A 367 -9.27 -27.33 -31.93
CA ALA A 367 -9.53 -28.54 -31.14
C ALA A 367 -8.22 -29.25 -30.75
N LEU A 368 -7.29 -29.41 -31.69
CA LEU A 368 -5.96 -29.98 -31.41
C LEU A 368 -5.08 -29.10 -30.52
N ASN A 369 -5.52 -27.88 -30.17
CA ASN A 369 -4.81 -26.97 -29.29
C ASN A 369 -5.38 -26.88 -27.89
N LEU A 370 -6.70 -26.77 -27.77
CA LEU A 370 -7.41 -26.78 -26.50
C LEU A 370 -7.33 -28.17 -25.87
N THR A 371 -7.29 -28.22 -24.55
CA THR A 371 -7.25 -29.50 -23.82
C THR A 371 -8.20 -29.46 -22.64
N TYR A 372 -8.76 -30.62 -22.31
CA TYR A 372 -9.60 -30.81 -21.14
C TYR A 372 -8.96 -31.87 -20.22
N PRO A 373 -8.69 -31.55 -18.94
CA PRO A 373 -8.12 -32.51 -18.01
C PRO A 373 -9.21 -33.46 -17.50
N GLU A 374 -9.23 -34.68 -18.02
CA GLU A 374 -10.12 -35.74 -17.56
C GLU A 374 -9.44 -36.61 -16.49
N THR A 375 -10.16 -36.93 -15.42
CA THR A 375 -9.66 -37.88 -14.41
C THR A 375 -9.91 -39.30 -14.89
N VAL A 376 -8.89 -40.16 -14.79
CA VAL A 376 -8.96 -41.56 -15.15
C VAL A 376 -9.78 -42.31 -14.11
N THR A 377 -10.83 -42.95 -14.58
CA THR A 377 -11.79 -43.77 -13.84
C THR A 377 -11.89 -45.14 -14.50
N PRO A 378 -12.45 -46.16 -13.83
CA PRO A 378 -12.63 -47.47 -14.45
C PRO A 378 -13.47 -47.43 -15.73
N TYR A 379 -14.36 -46.45 -15.88
CA TYR A 379 -15.27 -46.34 -17.01
C TYR A 379 -14.64 -45.73 -18.27
N ASN A 380 -13.67 -44.82 -18.12
CA ASN A 380 -13.07 -44.10 -19.24
C ASN A 380 -11.63 -44.53 -19.54
N ILE A 381 -11.06 -45.47 -18.77
CA ILE A 381 -9.66 -45.87 -18.90
C ILE A 381 -9.31 -46.42 -20.29
N GLU A 382 -10.18 -47.23 -20.90
CA GLU A 382 -9.94 -47.79 -22.25
C GLU A 382 -9.94 -46.68 -23.31
N ARG A 383 -10.94 -45.79 -23.27
CA ARG A 383 -11.03 -44.63 -24.16
C ARG A 383 -9.83 -43.69 -24.02
N LEU A 384 -9.39 -43.42 -22.78
CA LEU A 384 -8.25 -42.53 -22.53
C LEU A 384 -6.93 -43.17 -22.96
N LYS A 385 -6.78 -44.50 -22.86
CA LYS A 385 -5.62 -45.23 -23.40
C LYS A 385 -5.51 -45.04 -24.91
N GLU A 386 -6.60 -45.20 -25.65
CA GLU A 386 -6.60 -44.96 -27.09
C GLU A 386 -6.21 -43.51 -27.45
N LEU A 387 -6.74 -42.52 -26.72
CA LEU A 387 -6.40 -41.10 -26.96
C LEU A 387 -4.92 -40.79 -26.67
N VAL A 388 -4.34 -41.43 -25.65
CA VAL A 388 -2.91 -41.32 -25.35
C VAL A 388 -2.06 -41.98 -26.42
N GLU A 389 -2.50 -43.12 -26.96
CA GLU A 389 -1.82 -43.80 -28.07
C GLU A 389 -1.83 -42.98 -29.37
N TYR A 390 -2.95 -42.32 -29.69
CA TYR A 390 -3.01 -41.37 -30.82
C TYR A 390 -2.13 -40.14 -30.59
N GLY A 391 -1.87 -39.79 -29.33
CA GLY A 391 -0.94 -38.74 -28.94
C GLY A 391 -1.38 -37.33 -29.38
N PRO A 392 -0.44 -36.37 -29.46
CA PRO A 392 -0.75 -34.96 -29.71
C PRO A 392 -1.05 -34.65 -31.19
N HIS A 393 -0.72 -35.59 -32.10
CA HIS A 393 -0.93 -35.49 -33.54
C HIS A 393 -1.71 -36.71 -34.03
N PRO A 394 -3.02 -36.80 -33.72
CA PRO A 394 -3.85 -37.93 -34.07
C PRO A 394 -4.07 -38.04 -35.59
N PRO A 395 -4.45 -39.23 -36.09
CA PRO A 395 -4.84 -39.40 -37.49
C PRO A 395 -6.09 -38.56 -37.84
N PRO A 396 -6.29 -38.22 -39.13
CA PRO A 396 -7.41 -37.37 -39.56
C PRO A 396 -8.76 -37.89 -39.08
N GLY A 397 -9.57 -37.02 -38.46
CA GLY A 397 -10.90 -37.36 -37.95
C GLY A 397 -10.93 -37.96 -36.54
N LYS A 398 -9.78 -38.17 -35.89
CA LYS A 398 -9.69 -38.60 -34.49
C LYS A 398 -9.07 -37.51 -33.61
N THR A 399 -9.42 -37.52 -32.33
CA THR A 399 -8.76 -36.71 -31.30
C THR A 399 -7.71 -37.53 -30.56
N GLY A 400 -6.90 -36.87 -29.74
CA GLY A 400 -5.83 -37.51 -28.98
C GLY A 400 -5.62 -36.83 -27.63
N ALA A 401 -4.45 -37.01 -27.03
CA ALA A 401 -4.09 -36.38 -25.76
C ALA A 401 -2.73 -35.69 -25.87
N LYS A 402 -2.54 -34.62 -25.10
CA LYS A 402 -1.24 -33.91 -25.05
C LYS A 402 -0.42 -34.19 -23.81
N TYR A 403 -1.08 -34.40 -22.68
CA TYR A 403 -0.39 -34.50 -21.39
C TYR A 403 -0.99 -35.60 -20.53
N ILE A 404 -0.13 -36.28 -19.79
CA ILE A 404 -0.50 -37.14 -18.67
C ILE A 404 -0.03 -36.45 -17.39
N ILE A 405 -0.91 -36.32 -16.41
CA ILE A 405 -0.62 -35.76 -15.10
C ILE A 405 -0.78 -36.91 -14.09
N ARG A 406 0.32 -37.27 -13.44
CA ARG A 406 0.32 -38.30 -12.38
C ARG A 406 -0.28 -37.75 -11.08
N GLU A 407 -0.52 -38.62 -10.10
CA GLU A 407 -0.99 -38.21 -8.77
C GLU A 407 -0.02 -37.24 -8.09
N ASP A 408 1.30 -37.41 -8.29
CA ASP A 408 2.34 -36.49 -7.80
C ASP A 408 2.32 -35.09 -8.45
N GLY A 409 1.41 -34.86 -9.41
CA GLY A 409 1.30 -33.61 -10.16
C GLY A 409 2.35 -33.44 -11.26
N GLN A 410 3.23 -34.44 -11.48
CA GLN A 410 4.19 -34.42 -12.58
C GLN A 410 3.45 -34.48 -13.93
N ARG A 411 3.70 -33.48 -14.78
CA ARG A 411 3.14 -33.39 -16.12
C ARG A 411 4.10 -33.98 -17.14
N LEU A 412 3.70 -35.07 -17.78
CA LEU A 412 4.40 -35.71 -18.88
C LEU A 412 3.84 -35.18 -20.20
N ASP A 413 4.71 -34.66 -21.07
CA ASP A 413 4.33 -34.17 -22.41
C ASP A 413 4.51 -35.28 -23.45
N LEU A 414 3.40 -35.70 -24.06
CA LEU A 414 3.38 -36.81 -25.01
C LEU A 414 4.17 -36.53 -26.29
N ARG A 415 4.52 -35.27 -26.60
CA ARG A 415 5.37 -34.92 -27.75
C ARG A 415 6.81 -35.42 -27.62
N TYR A 416 7.31 -35.55 -26.39
CA TYR A 416 8.71 -35.84 -26.10
C TYR A 416 8.93 -37.21 -25.43
N LEU A 417 7.85 -37.91 -25.10
CA LEU A 417 7.90 -39.26 -24.52
C LEU A 417 8.20 -40.28 -25.62
N LYS A 418 9.40 -40.89 -25.54
CA LYS A 418 9.85 -41.92 -26.48
C LYS A 418 9.64 -43.35 -25.97
N LYS A 419 9.38 -43.53 -24.68
CA LYS A 419 9.26 -44.84 -24.04
C LYS A 419 7.78 -45.23 -23.92
N SER A 420 7.41 -46.35 -24.51
CA SER A 420 6.04 -46.90 -24.41
C SER A 420 5.63 -47.27 -22.98
N SER A 421 6.59 -47.45 -22.07
CA SER A 421 6.32 -47.73 -20.64
C SER A 421 5.68 -46.54 -19.92
N ASP A 422 5.95 -45.31 -20.36
CA ASP A 422 5.48 -44.09 -19.71
C ASP A 422 4.10 -43.65 -20.21
N HIS A 423 3.51 -44.38 -21.15
CA HIS A 423 2.13 -44.19 -21.63
C HIS A 423 1.08 -44.91 -20.77
N HIS A 424 1.52 -45.63 -19.74
CA HIS A 424 0.62 -46.32 -18.82
C HIS A 424 -0.26 -45.33 -18.05
N LEU A 425 -1.56 -45.60 -18.01
CA LEU A 425 -2.56 -44.83 -17.26
C LEU A 425 -3.03 -45.64 -16.05
N GLU A 426 -3.03 -45.00 -14.89
CA GLU A 426 -3.56 -45.54 -13.63
C GLU A 426 -4.83 -44.79 -13.22
N LEU A 427 -5.66 -45.43 -12.40
CA LEU A 427 -6.83 -44.78 -11.81
C LEU A 427 -6.36 -43.60 -10.94
N GLY A 428 -7.06 -42.47 -11.03
CA GLY A 428 -6.69 -41.24 -10.31
C GLY A 428 -5.77 -40.29 -11.09
N TYR A 429 -5.07 -40.77 -12.14
CA TYR A 429 -4.29 -39.90 -13.01
C TYR A 429 -5.21 -38.96 -13.80
N LYS A 430 -4.67 -37.89 -14.37
CA LYS A 430 -5.40 -37.03 -15.30
C LYS A 430 -4.78 -37.04 -16.68
N ALA A 431 -5.59 -37.34 -17.70
CA ALA A 431 -5.20 -37.22 -19.10
C ALA A 431 -5.80 -35.94 -19.68
N SER A 432 -4.97 -35.11 -20.31
CA SER A 432 -5.43 -33.89 -21.00
C SER A 432 -5.82 -34.25 -22.44
N SER A 433 -7.10 -34.59 -22.65
CA SER A 433 -7.70 -34.90 -23.95
C SER A 433 -7.86 -33.65 -24.81
N LEU A 434 -7.84 -33.82 -26.14
CA LEU A 434 -7.99 -32.78 -27.17
C LEU A 434 -9.43 -32.68 -27.68
#